data_AF-A0A1H1FEC8-F1
#
_entry.id   AF-A0A1H1FEC8-F1
#
_cell.length_a   1.000
_cell.length_b   1.000
_cell.length_c   1.000
_cell.angle_alpha   90.00
_cell.angle_beta   90.00
_cell.angle_gamma   90.00
#
_symmetry.space_group_name_H-M   'P 1'
#
loop_
_entity.id
_entity.type
_entity.pdbx_description
1 polymer ?
#
loop_
_entity_poly.entity_id
_entity_poly.type
_entity_poly.pdbx_seq_one_letter_code
_entity_poly.pdbx_strand_id
1 'polypeptide(L)'
;MTEIFVSDHAVLRWLERVMNVDTEAARTRIRDAVRNGVKAGSSAVMVDGVAYVLDGNRVVTVTPKRRPAPYEIQRQTKEHAK
;
A
#
# COMPACT_ATOMS: atom_id res chain seq x y z
N MET A 1 -20.50 21.32 18.17
CA MET A 1 -19.07 21.30 17.84
C MET A 1 -18.93 20.72 16.45
N THR A 2 -18.31 21.45 15.52
CA THR A 2 -18.02 20.95 14.17
C THR A 2 -16.75 20.14 14.19
N GLU A 3 -16.85 18.86 13.86
CA GLU A 3 -15.70 18.00 13.63
C GLU A 3 -14.92 18.49 12.41
N ILE A 4 -13.59 18.58 12.53
CA ILE A 4 -12.72 18.98 11.42
C ILE A 4 -12.20 17.71 10.76
N PHE A 5 -12.54 17.51 9.49
CA PHE A 5 -12.07 16.38 8.69
C PHE A 5 -10.74 16.70 8.01
N VAL A 6 -9.78 15.79 8.10
CA VAL A 6 -8.46 15.90 7.46
C VAL A 6 -8.35 14.82 6.39
N SER A 7 -8.08 15.22 5.14
CA SER A 7 -7.93 14.28 4.03
C SER A 7 -6.55 13.63 3.99
N ASP A 8 -6.45 12.43 3.41
CA ASP A 8 -5.18 11.73 3.19
C ASP A 8 -4.19 12.58 2.40
N HIS A 9 -4.68 13.40 1.46
CA HIS A 9 -3.83 14.33 0.72
C HIS A 9 -3.17 15.36 1.65
N ALA A 10 -3.91 15.92 2.60
CA ALA A 10 -3.36 16.86 3.58
C ALA A 10 -2.31 16.19 4.47
N VAL A 11 -2.57 14.95 4.91
CA VAL A 11 -1.60 14.15 5.68
C VAL A 11 -0.32 13.90 4.87
N LEU A 12 -0.44 13.50 3.60
CA LEU A 12 0.71 13.26 2.71
C LEU A 12 1.57 14.52 2.55
N ARG A 13 0.95 15.67 2.28
CA ARG A 13 1.65 16.95 2.13
C ARG A 13 2.32 17.40 3.42
N TRP A 14 1.69 17.14 4.57
CA TRP A 14 2.28 17.44 5.88
C TRP A 14 3.52 16.57 6.13
N LEU A 15 3.46 15.27 5.85
CA LEU A 15 4.61 14.38 5.96
C LEU A 15 5.79 14.84 5.09
N GLU A 16 5.52 15.23 3.85
CA GLU A 16 6.57 15.68 2.92
C GLU A 16 7.17 17.03 3.29
N ARG A 17 6.32 18.02 3.57
CA ARG A 17 6.74 19.42 3.69
C ARG A 17 7.15 19.81 5.11
N VAL A 18 6.56 19.17 6.12
CA VAL A 18 6.77 19.50 7.54
C VAL A 18 7.65 18.46 8.22
N MET A 19 7.40 17.17 7.97
CA MET A 19 8.20 16.08 8.55
C MET A 19 9.39 15.68 7.67
N ASN A 20 9.59 16.35 6.51
CA ASN A 20 10.67 16.08 5.55
C ASN A 20 10.75 14.61 5.11
N VAL A 21 9.62 13.89 5.07
CA VAL A 21 9.57 12.52 4.56
C VAL A 21 9.70 12.54 3.04
N ASP A 22 10.73 11.85 2.53
CA ASP A 22 10.93 11.68 1.10
C ASP A 22 10.02 10.55 0.55
N THR A 23 8.84 10.94 0.09
CA THR A 23 7.83 10.03 -0.47
C THR A 23 8.25 9.44 -1.81
N GLU A 24 9.10 10.13 -2.60
CA GLU A 24 9.59 9.60 -3.87
C GLU A 24 10.70 8.57 -3.68
N ALA A 25 11.56 8.74 -2.67
CA ALA A 25 12.46 7.67 -2.24
C ALA A 25 11.68 6.45 -1.73
N ALA A 26 10.61 6.65 -0.96
CA ALA A 26 9.73 5.55 -0.54
C ALA A 26 9.10 4.84 -1.75
N ARG A 27 8.55 5.58 -2.72
CA ARG A 27 7.99 5.03 -3.96
C ARG A 27 9.01 4.21 -4.75
N THR A 28 10.25 4.69 -4.80
CA THR A 28 11.36 3.98 -5.48
C THR A 28 11.68 2.67 -4.78
N ARG A 29 11.83 2.68 -3.45
CA ARG A 29 12.04 1.46 -2.67
C ARG A 29 10.91 0.44 -2.87
N ILE A 30 9.65 0.89 -2.88
CA ILE A 30 8.50 0.01 -3.13
C ILE A 30 8.59 -0.61 -4.53
N ARG A 31 8.84 0.20 -5.58
CA ARG A 31 9.01 -0.30 -6.95
C ARG A 31 10.11 -1.35 -7.05
N ASP A 32 11.24 -1.11 -6.41
CA ASP A 32 12.37 -2.03 -6.43
C ASP A 32 12.04 -3.34 -5.70
N ALA A 33 11.37 -3.26 -4.55
CA ALA A 33 10.94 -4.44 -3.79
C ALA A 33 9.99 -5.34 -4.61
N VAL A 34 9.06 -4.77 -5.39
CA VAL A 34 8.07 -5.56 -6.15
C VAL A 34 8.47 -5.90 -7.58
N ARG A 35 9.55 -5.32 -8.10
CA ARG A 35 9.95 -5.39 -9.52
C ARG A 35 9.94 -6.82 -10.08
N ASN A 36 10.53 -7.76 -9.37
CA ASN A 36 10.62 -9.15 -9.82
C ASN A 36 9.27 -9.88 -9.73
N GLY A 37 8.46 -9.59 -8.71
CA GLY A 37 7.12 -10.15 -8.57
C GLY A 37 6.17 -9.70 -9.67
N VAL A 38 6.22 -8.42 -10.05
CA VAL A 38 5.46 -7.90 -11.20
C VAL A 38 5.88 -8.61 -12.49
N LYS A 39 7.19 -8.77 -12.74
CA LYS A 39 7.68 -9.50 -13.93
C LYS A 39 7.20 -10.97 -13.96
N ALA A 40 7.08 -11.59 -12.80
CA ALA A 40 6.60 -12.96 -12.65
C ALA A 40 5.06 -13.07 -12.68
N GLY A 41 4.32 -11.96 -12.81
CA GLY A 41 2.85 -11.97 -12.78
C GLY A 41 2.27 -12.30 -11.40
N SER A 42 3.00 -12.03 -10.32
CA SER A 42 2.54 -12.30 -8.95
C SER A 42 1.43 -11.36 -8.52
N SER A 43 0.46 -11.85 -7.75
CA SER A 43 -0.59 -11.04 -7.11
C SER A 43 -0.14 -10.41 -5.79
N ALA A 44 0.97 -10.87 -5.21
CA ALA A 44 1.57 -10.29 -4.02
C ALA A 44 3.07 -10.59 -3.92
N VAL A 45 3.80 -9.71 -3.24
CA VAL A 45 5.24 -9.84 -2.98
C VAL A 45 5.49 -9.66 -1.48
N MET A 46 6.38 -10.47 -0.90
CA MET A 46 6.77 -10.37 0.50
C MET A 46 8.27 -10.12 0.64
N VAL A 47 8.65 -8.95 1.16
CA VAL A 47 10.04 -8.53 1.34
C VAL A 47 10.18 -7.91 2.72
N ASP A 48 11.19 -8.34 3.49
CA ASP A 48 11.53 -7.80 4.82
C ASP A 48 10.35 -7.70 5.80
N GLY A 49 9.43 -8.67 5.72
CA GLY A 49 8.25 -8.69 6.58
C GLY A 49 7.18 -7.66 6.21
N VAL A 50 7.18 -7.18 4.97
CA VAL A 50 6.13 -6.34 4.39
C VAL A 50 5.53 -7.08 3.19
N ALA A 51 4.19 -7.15 3.16
CA ALA A 51 3.42 -7.68 2.06
C ALA A 51 2.94 -6.53 1.16
N TYR A 52 3.23 -6.65 -0.13
CA TYR A 52 2.82 -5.72 -1.18
C TYR A 52 1.82 -6.44 -2.08
N VAL A 53 0.57 -6.01 -2.08
CA VAL A 53 -0.48 -6.56 -2.94
C VAL A 53 -0.43 -5.86 -4.29
N LEU A 54 -0.46 -6.67 -5.34
CA LEU A 54 -0.35 -6.24 -6.73
C LEU A 54 -1.67 -6.42 -7.47
N ASP A 55 -1.98 -5.43 -8.30
CA ASP A 55 -3.00 -5.48 -9.33
C ASP A 55 -2.33 -5.12 -10.66
N GLY A 56 -1.98 -6.16 -11.43
CA GLY A 56 -1.12 -6.03 -12.61
C GLY A 56 0.26 -5.45 -12.25
N ASN A 57 0.53 -4.23 -12.72
CA ASN A 57 1.80 -3.53 -12.48
C ASN A 57 1.73 -2.48 -11.34
N ARG A 58 0.62 -2.45 -10.60
CA ARG A 58 0.35 -1.46 -9.55
C ARG A 58 0.37 -2.11 -8.17
N VAL A 59 1.08 -1.50 -7.23
CA VAL A 59 0.92 -1.81 -5.80
C VAL A 59 -0.34 -1.12 -5.29
N VAL A 60 -1.29 -1.89 -4.80
CA VAL A 60 -2.58 -1.38 -4.30
C VAL A 60 -2.69 -1.42 -2.78
N THR A 61 -1.88 -2.25 -2.12
CA THR A 61 -1.89 -2.36 -0.67
C THR A 61 -0.51 -2.72 -0.15
N VAL A 62 -0.13 -2.14 0.98
CA VAL A 62 1.10 -2.46 1.71
C VAL A 62 0.71 -2.76 3.14
N THR A 63 1.02 -3.96 3.64
CA THR A 63 0.72 -4.37 5.02
C THR A 63 1.94 -4.99 5.68
N PRO A 64 2.13 -4.81 6.99
CA PRO A 64 3.14 -5.56 7.72
C PRO A 64 2.78 -7.05 7.77
N LYS A 65 3.79 -7.92 7.98
CA LYS A 65 3.69 -9.39 8.09
C LYS A 65 2.72 -9.90 9.17
N ARG A 66 2.20 -9.04 10.06
CA ARG A 66 1.13 -9.40 11.00
C ARG A 66 -0.25 -9.11 10.39
N ARG A 67 -1.02 -10.20 10.30
CA ARG A 67 -2.33 -10.36 9.67
C ARG A 67 -3.33 -9.24 10.04
N PRO A 68 -4.08 -8.69 9.08
CA PRO A 68 -5.37 -8.06 9.39
C PRO A 68 -6.34 -9.08 9.99
N ALA A 69 -7.26 -8.60 10.82
CA ALA A 69 -8.27 -9.41 11.49
C ALA A 69 -9.21 -10.09 10.46
N PRO A 70 -9.86 -11.22 10.81
CA PRO A 70 -10.64 -12.07 9.89
C PRO A 70 -11.74 -11.40 9.04
N TYR A 71 -12.08 -10.12 9.27
CA TYR A 71 -13.17 -9.42 8.57
C TYR A 71 -12.76 -8.81 7.21
N GLU A 72 -11.47 -8.60 6.92
CA GLU A 72 -11.03 -7.88 5.70
C GLU A 72 -10.88 -8.77 4.45
N ILE A 73 -10.72 -10.08 4.62
CA ILE A 73 -10.53 -11.02 3.49
C ILE A 73 -11.82 -11.15 2.64
N GLN A 74 -12.99 -10.93 3.25
CA GLN A 74 -14.30 -11.18 2.62
C GLN A 74 -14.77 -10.07 1.65
N ARG A 75 -14.25 -8.84 1.75
CA ARG A 75 -14.59 -7.77 0.78
C ARG A 75 -13.79 -7.89 -0.51
N GLN A 76 -12.50 -8.23 -0.42
CA GLN A 76 -11.61 -8.25 -1.59
C GLN A 76 -11.88 -9.42 -2.57
N THR A 77 -12.36 -10.57 -2.08
CA THR A 77 -12.72 -11.71 -2.93
C THR A 77 -14.06 -11.54 -3.66
N LYS A 78 -14.95 -10.66 -3.16
CA LYS A 78 -16.28 -10.45 -3.77
C LYS A 78 -16.30 -9.38 -4.86
N GLU A 79 -15.36 -8.43 -4.87
CA GLU A 79 -15.34 -7.35 -5.85
C GLU A 79 -14.57 -7.68 -7.14
N HIS A 80 -13.59 -8.59 -7.11
CA HIS A 80 -12.85 -9.03 -8.31
C HIS A 80 -13.52 -10.20 -9.07
N ALA A 81 -14.67 -10.69 -8.59
CA ALA A 81 -15.43 -11.79 -9.21
C ALA A 81 -16.61 -11.29 -10.07
N LYS A 82 -16.59 -10.03 -10.52
CA LYS A 82 -17.63 -9.46 -11.39
C LYS A 82 -17.05 -8.96 -12.70
#